data_AF-A0A7Z7VJG6-F1
#
_entry.id   AF-A0A7Z7VJG6-F1
#
_cell.length_a   1.000
_cell.length_b   1.000
_cell.length_c   1.000
_cell.angle_alpha   90.00
_cell.angle_beta   90.00
_cell.angle_gamma   90.00
#
_symmetry.space_group_name_H-M   'P 1'
#
loop_
_entity.id
_entity.type
_entity.pdbx_description
1 polymer ?
#
loop_
_entity_poly.entity_id
_entity_poly.type
_entity_poly.pdbx_seq_one_letter_code
_entity_poly.pdbx_strand_id
1 'polypeptide(L)'
;MDINRPSRSKVYCGSTICILTAIAAAQMSFYKEQVQMELSQEKYKRILNILNDNSDSNEKKERNDYHIKRTELMYDVTEIETNTYANAITNTLVNIVTIIGACIGGALLSLAIIERFNYRQVQLSKKDAYNKAFKRDS
;
A
#
# COMPACT_ATOMS: atom_id res chain seq x y z
N MET A 1 -34.37 24.46 -12.06
CA MET A 1 -33.40 23.39 -11.74
C MET A 1 -33.62 22.93 -10.31
N ASP A 2 -34.17 21.74 -10.13
CA ASP A 2 -34.22 21.10 -8.83
C ASP A 2 -32.85 20.50 -8.52
N ILE A 3 -32.22 20.98 -7.45
CA ILE A 3 -30.94 20.43 -6.99
C ILE A 3 -31.24 19.38 -5.94
N ASN A 4 -30.98 18.13 -6.28
CA ASN A 4 -31.11 17.01 -5.39
C ASN A 4 -30.20 17.18 -4.16
N ARG A 5 -30.72 16.76 -3.00
CA ARG A 5 -30.00 16.83 -1.73
C ARG A 5 -28.71 16.01 -1.85
N PRO A 6 -27.55 16.55 -1.40
CA PRO A 6 -26.27 15.87 -1.57
C PRO A 6 -26.28 14.51 -0.86
N SER A 7 -25.88 13.46 -1.58
CA SER A 7 -25.89 12.09 -1.06
C SER A 7 -24.70 11.84 -0.15
N ARG A 8 -24.95 11.36 1.08
CA ARG A 8 -23.89 10.97 2.02
C ARG A 8 -23.17 9.70 1.57
N SER A 9 -23.81 8.84 0.78
CA SER A 9 -23.25 7.55 0.34
C SER A 9 -21.97 7.71 -0.46
N LYS A 10 -21.84 8.75 -1.29
CA LYS A 10 -20.61 9.02 -2.08
C LYS A 10 -19.40 9.32 -1.19
N VAL A 11 -19.61 10.04 -0.09
CA VAL A 11 -18.56 10.32 0.90
C VAL A 11 -18.10 9.03 1.57
N TYR A 12 -19.06 8.22 2.04
CA TYR A 12 -18.75 6.94 2.67
C TYR A 12 -18.01 6.00 1.71
N CYS A 13 -18.53 5.78 0.51
CA CYS A 13 -17.89 4.92 -0.49
C CYS A 13 -16.50 5.44 -0.90
N GLY A 14 -16.34 6.75 -1.10
CA GLY A 14 -15.04 7.34 -1.42
C GLY A 14 -14.03 7.13 -0.29
N SER A 15 -14.44 7.37 0.96
CA SER A 15 -13.58 7.15 2.14
C SER A 15 -13.22 5.68 2.36
N THR A 16 -14.16 4.75 2.18
CA THR A 16 -13.89 3.31 2.38
C THR A 16 -12.94 2.78 1.32
N ILE A 17 -13.08 3.21 0.06
CA ILE A 17 -12.13 2.85 -1.00
C ILE A 17 -10.73 3.33 -0.64
N CYS A 18 -10.55 4.60 -0.25
CA CYS A 18 -9.24 5.13 0.13
C CYS A 18 -8.62 4.35 1.31
N ILE A 19 -9.42 4.02 2.34
CA ILE A 19 -8.94 3.25 3.50
C ILE A 19 -8.54 1.83 3.10
N LEU A 20 -9.37 1.13 2.33
CA LEU A 20 -9.07 -0.23 1.86
C LEU A 20 -7.82 -0.26 0.98
N THR A 21 -7.64 0.74 0.12
CA THR A 21 -6.43 0.90 -0.69
C THR A 21 -5.19 1.08 0.19
N ALA A 22 -5.27 1.90 1.24
CA ALA A 22 -4.16 2.09 2.17
C ALA A 22 -3.81 0.80 2.93
N ILE A 23 -4.82 0.05 3.37
CA ILE A 23 -4.62 -1.25 4.04
C ILE A 23 -3.97 -2.26 3.09
N ALA A 24 -4.44 -2.35 1.84
CA ALA A 24 -3.88 -3.26 0.85
C ALA A 24 -2.41 -2.94 0.55
N ALA A 25 -2.07 -1.65 0.39
CA ALA A 25 -0.69 -1.22 0.20
C ALA A 25 0.20 -1.58 1.41
N ALA A 26 -0.30 -1.39 2.63
CA ALA A 26 0.43 -1.76 3.85
C ALA A 26 0.66 -3.29 3.95
N GLN A 27 -0.35 -4.11 3.63
CA GLN A 27 -0.22 -5.57 3.62
C GLN A 27 0.82 -6.04 2.60
N MET A 28 0.84 -5.46 1.40
CA MET A 28 1.86 -5.79 0.39
C MET A 28 3.28 -5.48 0.88
N SER A 29 3.47 -4.38 1.59
CA SER A 29 4.76 -4.05 2.20
C SER A 29 5.16 -5.05 3.28
N PHE A 30 4.20 -5.52 4.08
CA PHE A 30 4.46 -6.50 5.14
C PHE A 30 4.84 -7.88 4.58
N TYR A 31 4.14 -8.36 3.55
CA TYR A 31 4.47 -9.65 2.90
C TYR A 31 5.87 -9.66 2.31
N LYS A 32 6.34 -8.52 1.80
CA LYS A 32 7.72 -8.38 1.33
C LYS A 32 8.74 -8.60 2.44
N GLU A 33 8.54 -7.99 3.62
CA GLU A 33 9.44 -8.18 4.77
C GLU A 33 9.42 -9.63 5.26
N GLN A 34 8.26 -10.28 5.24
CA GLN A 34 8.14 -11.69 5.62
C GLN A 34 8.98 -12.60 4.71
N VAL A 35 8.90 -12.42 3.39
CA VAL A 35 9.70 -13.21 2.43
C VAL A 35 11.20 -13.02 2.67
N GLN A 36 11.64 -11.80 2.98
CA GLN A 36 13.04 -11.52 3.32
C GLN A 36 13.48 -12.25 4.59
N MET A 37 12.63 -12.29 5.62
CA MET A 37 12.91 -13.05 6.82
C MET A 37 13.00 -14.56 6.56
N GLU A 38 12.07 -15.14 5.79
CA GLU A 38 12.08 -16.57 5.46
C GLU A 38 13.37 -16.97 4.71
N LEU A 39 13.81 -16.15 3.75
CA LEU A 39 15.08 -16.34 3.03
C LEU A 39 16.29 -16.32 3.97
N SER A 40 16.32 -15.39 4.92
CA SER A 40 17.41 -15.29 5.91
C SER A 40 17.46 -16.50 6.85
N GLN A 41 16.30 -17.05 7.23
CA GLN A 41 16.21 -18.24 8.06
C GLN A 41 16.67 -19.49 7.31
N GLU A 42 16.31 -19.63 6.03
CA GLU A 42 16.80 -20.72 5.19
C GLU A 42 18.32 -20.70 5.03
N LYS A 43 18.91 -19.51 4.81
CA LYS A 43 20.38 -19.31 4.78
C LYS A 43 21.02 -19.85 6.06
N TYR A 44 20.51 -19.42 7.21
CA TYR A 44 21.06 -19.83 8.51
C TYR A 44 20.94 -21.35 8.74
N LYS A 45 19.81 -21.94 8.38
CA LYS A 45 19.57 -23.39 8.52
C LYS A 45 20.53 -24.22 7.65
N ARG A 46 20.83 -23.79 6.41
CA ARG A 46 21.80 -24.49 5.56
C ARG A 46 23.22 -24.39 6.07
N ILE A 47 23.64 -23.21 6.53
CA ILE A 47 24.98 -23.02 7.10
C ILE A 47 25.16 -23.91 8.35
N LEU A 48 24.17 -23.93 9.24
CA LEU A 48 24.17 -24.81 10.41
C LEU A 48 24.29 -26.30 10.04
N ASN A 49 23.58 -26.76 9.02
CA ASN A 49 23.69 -28.15 8.57
C ASN A 49 25.09 -28.50 8.06
N ILE A 50 25.79 -27.57 7.42
CA ILE A 50 27.18 -27.78 6.97
C ILE A 50 28.14 -27.82 8.16
N LEU A 51 27.93 -26.95 9.15
CA LEU A 51 28.75 -26.87 10.36
C LEU A 51 28.58 -28.08 11.28
N ASN A 52 27.44 -28.78 11.24
CA ASN A 52 27.17 -29.93 12.10
C ASN A 52 27.98 -31.20 11.73
N ASP A 53 28.65 -31.19 10.57
CA ASP A 53 29.56 -32.25 10.15
C ASP A 53 30.94 -32.04 10.79
N ASN A 54 31.07 -32.44 12.07
CA ASN A 54 32.31 -32.34 12.83
C ASN A 54 33.36 -33.28 12.26
N SER A 55 34.37 -32.72 11.60
CA SER A 55 35.44 -33.47 10.95
C SER A 55 36.79 -33.21 11.61
N ASP A 56 37.50 -34.29 11.96
CA ASP A 56 38.83 -34.25 12.57
C ASP A 56 39.99 -34.07 11.57
N SER A 57 39.75 -34.09 10.24
CA SER A 57 40.84 -33.92 9.24
C SER A 57 40.91 -32.51 8.66
N ASN A 58 42.13 -32.01 8.43
CA ASN A 58 42.38 -30.69 7.84
C ASN A 58 41.78 -30.54 6.43
N GLU A 59 41.87 -31.57 5.58
CA GLU A 59 41.31 -31.54 4.21
C GLU A 59 39.78 -31.40 4.20
N LYS A 60 39.10 -32.05 5.15
CA LYS A 60 37.64 -31.94 5.28
C LYS A 60 37.23 -30.60 5.89
N LYS A 61 38.04 -30.01 6.77
CA LYS A 61 37.86 -28.63 7.24
C LYS A 61 37.92 -27.62 6.09
N GLU A 62 38.96 -27.69 5.25
CA GLU A 62 39.05 -26.83 4.06
C GLU A 62 37.88 -27.01 3.10
N ARG A 63 37.44 -28.26 2.91
CA ARG A 63 36.26 -28.55 2.09
C ARG A 63 34.98 -27.95 2.69
N ASN A 64 34.78 -28.04 4.00
CA ASN A 64 33.63 -27.43 4.67
C ASN A 64 33.66 -25.91 4.58
N ASP A 65 34.81 -25.27 4.82
CA ASP A 65 34.97 -23.82 4.67
C ASP A 65 34.66 -23.36 3.24
N TYR A 66 35.11 -24.11 2.23
CA TYR A 66 34.75 -23.84 0.84
C TYR A 66 33.23 -23.94 0.61
N HIS A 67 32.58 -24.96 1.16
CA HIS A 67 31.13 -25.14 1.02
C HIS A 67 30.33 -24.05 1.75
N ILE A 68 30.77 -23.63 2.94
CA ILE A 68 30.16 -22.52 3.68
C ILE A 68 30.28 -21.25 2.85
N LYS A 69 31.49 -20.91 2.39
CA LYS A 69 31.75 -19.69 1.62
C LYS A 69 31.01 -19.68 0.30
N ARG A 70 30.92 -20.81 -0.40
CA ARG A 70 30.11 -20.96 -1.61
C ARG A 70 28.62 -20.77 -1.33
N THR A 71 28.13 -21.31 -0.21
CA THR A 71 26.73 -21.20 0.19
C THR A 71 26.39 -19.76 0.57
N GLU A 72 27.25 -19.08 1.32
CA GLU A 72 27.13 -17.65 1.61
C GLU A 72 27.04 -16.82 0.33
N LEU A 73 27.98 -17.01 -0.61
CA LEU A 73 27.99 -16.28 -1.87
C LEU A 73 26.71 -16.49 -2.69
N MET A 74 26.22 -17.72 -2.75
CA MET A 74 25.01 -18.07 -3.48
C MET A 74 23.75 -17.45 -2.84
N TYR A 75 23.69 -17.40 -1.52
CA TYR A 75 22.59 -16.73 -0.81
C TYR A 75 22.66 -15.21 -0.93
N ASP A 76 23.86 -14.60 -0.88
CA ASP A 76 23.99 -13.15 -1.06
C ASP A 76 23.52 -12.72 -2.46
N VAL A 77 23.87 -13.50 -3.50
CA VAL A 77 23.34 -13.28 -4.86
C VAL A 77 21.83 -13.45 -4.89
N THR A 78 21.30 -14.52 -4.30
CA THR A 78 19.86 -14.78 -4.28
C THR A 78 19.11 -13.69 -3.51
N GLU A 79 19.65 -13.21 -2.39
CA GLU A 79 19.11 -12.11 -1.59
C GLU A 79 19.09 -10.82 -2.38
N ILE A 80 20.16 -10.48 -3.10
CA ILE A 80 20.19 -9.29 -3.97
C ILE A 80 19.15 -9.40 -5.09
N GLU A 81 19.08 -10.54 -5.78
CA GLU A 81 18.12 -10.75 -6.87
C GLU A 81 16.67 -10.69 -6.37
N THR A 82 16.36 -11.47 -5.32
CA THR A 82 15.02 -11.50 -4.72
C THR A 82 14.64 -10.14 -4.15
N ASN A 83 15.54 -9.43 -3.47
CA ASN A 83 15.28 -8.07 -3.02
C ASN A 83 15.01 -7.13 -4.18
N THR A 84 15.79 -7.22 -5.27
CA THR A 84 15.61 -6.35 -6.44
C THR A 84 14.26 -6.61 -7.11
N TYR A 85 13.93 -7.87 -7.39
CA TYR A 85 12.66 -8.24 -8.03
C TYR A 85 11.45 -8.00 -7.11
N ALA A 86 11.53 -8.40 -5.84
CA ALA A 86 10.45 -8.17 -4.88
C ALA A 86 10.24 -6.67 -4.64
N ASN A 87 11.31 -5.87 -4.53
CA ASN A 87 11.19 -4.42 -4.44
C ASN A 87 10.50 -3.83 -5.67
N ALA A 88 10.96 -4.20 -6.87
CA ALA A 88 10.42 -3.68 -8.11
C ALA A 88 8.93 -4.02 -8.26
N ILE A 89 8.56 -5.29 -8.06
CA ILE A 89 7.19 -5.76 -8.21
C ILE A 89 6.29 -5.17 -7.12
N THR A 90 6.68 -5.27 -5.85
CA THR A 90 5.85 -4.77 -4.74
C THR A 90 5.68 -3.26 -4.81
N ASN A 91 6.73 -2.49 -5.10
CA ASN A 91 6.59 -1.04 -5.23
C ASN A 91 5.69 -0.67 -6.42
N THR A 92 5.81 -1.38 -7.54
CA THR A 92 4.97 -1.15 -8.72
C THR A 92 3.50 -1.46 -8.41
N LEU A 93 3.22 -2.59 -7.76
CA LEU A 93 1.86 -2.98 -7.37
C LEU A 93 1.26 -2.02 -6.34
N VAL A 94 2.03 -1.62 -5.33
CA VAL A 94 1.62 -0.61 -4.34
C VAL A 94 1.26 0.69 -5.06
N ASN A 95 2.12 1.18 -5.95
CA ASN A 95 1.84 2.40 -6.71
C ASN A 95 0.56 2.30 -7.55
N ILE A 96 0.36 1.18 -8.26
CA ILE A 96 -0.85 0.94 -9.05
C ILE A 96 -2.09 0.99 -8.16
N VAL A 97 -2.07 0.24 -7.05
CA VAL A 97 -3.19 0.17 -6.11
C VAL A 97 -3.49 1.55 -5.53
N THR A 98 -2.47 2.27 -5.08
CA THR A 98 -2.61 3.63 -4.53
C THR A 98 -3.16 4.61 -5.55
N ILE A 99 -2.67 4.61 -6.79
CA ILE A 99 -3.17 5.49 -7.86
C ILE A 99 -4.64 5.19 -8.15
N ILE A 100 -4.99 3.93 -8.36
CA ILE A 100 -6.38 3.54 -8.67
C ILE A 100 -7.31 3.91 -7.52
N GLY A 101 -6.93 3.58 -6.28
CA GLY A 101 -7.74 3.90 -5.11
C GLY A 101 -7.89 5.39 -4.86
N ALA A 102 -6.81 6.17 -5.04
CA ALA A 102 -6.86 7.63 -4.92
C ALA A 102 -7.70 8.27 -6.03
N CYS A 103 -7.61 7.78 -7.27
CA CYS A 103 -8.41 8.27 -8.38
C CYS A 103 -9.91 7.99 -8.15
N ILE A 104 -10.28 6.75 -7.82
CA ILE A 104 -11.70 6.37 -7.64
C ILE A 104 -12.25 6.99 -6.35
N GLY A 105 -11.58 6.78 -5.22
CA GLY A 105 -12.03 7.28 -3.92
C GLY A 105 -11.99 8.80 -3.85
N GLY A 106 -10.92 9.42 -4.35
CA GLY A 106 -10.76 10.87 -4.43
C GLY A 106 -11.76 11.54 -5.36
N ALA A 107 -12.08 10.94 -6.51
CA ALA A 107 -13.12 11.45 -7.41
C ALA A 107 -14.51 11.43 -6.76
N LEU A 108 -14.86 10.36 -6.05
CA LEU A 108 -16.14 10.27 -5.33
C LEU A 108 -16.24 11.34 -4.22
N LEU A 109 -15.14 11.58 -3.50
CA LEU A 109 -15.07 12.61 -2.47
C LEU A 109 -15.18 14.02 -3.08
N SER A 110 -14.45 14.30 -4.16
CA SER A 110 -14.49 15.61 -4.81
C SER A 110 -15.88 15.92 -5.40
N LEU A 111 -16.52 14.95 -6.04
CA LEU A 111 -17.90 15.05 -6.52
C LEU A 111 -18.87 15.35 -5.38
N ALA A 112 -18.75 14.64 -4.25
CA ALA A 112 -19.62 14.87 -3.09
C ALA A 112 -19.44 16.26 -2.46
N ILE A 113 -18.21 16.79 -2.48
CA ILE A 113 -17.91 18.15 -2.01
C ILE A 113 -18.53 19.18 -2.95
N ILE A 114 -18.36 19.04 -4.27
CA ILE A 114 -18.94 19.94 -5.27
C ILE A 114 -20.47 19.96 -5.15
N GLU A 115 -21.11 18.81 -5.01
CA GLU A 115 -22.56 18.72 -4.82
C GLU A 115 -23.04 19.47 -3.58
N ARG A 116 -22.30 19.38 -2.45
CA ARG A 116 -22.62 20.14 -1.24
C ARG A 116 -22.46 21.64 -1.43
N PHE A 117 -21.41 22.08 -2.11
CA PHE A 117 -21.20 23.50 -2.41
C PHE A 117 -22.32 24.05 -3.29
N ASN A 118 -22.66 23.35 -4.38
CA ASN A 118 -23.73 23.74 -5.29
C ASN A 118 -25.09 23.80 -4.57
N TYR A 119 -25.41 22.80 -3.76
CA TYR A 119 -26.64 22.78 -2.97
C TYR A 119 -26.72 23.97 -2.00
N ARG A 120 -25.61 24.29 -1.32
CA ARG A 120 -25.55 25.41 -0.37
C ARG A 120 -25.66 26.77 -1.07
N GLN A 121 -25.01 26.95 -2.22
CA GLN A 121 -25.13 28.18 -3.01
C GLN A 121 -26.58 28.45 -3.41
N VAL A 122 -27.30 27.43 -3.87
CA VAL A 122 -28.71 27.60 -4.25
C VAL A 122 -29.62 27.85 -3.06
N GLN A 123 -29.37 27.24 -1.91
CA GLN A 123 -30.09 27.60 -0.68
C GLN A 123 -29.87 29.05 -0.26
N LEU A 124 -28.62 29.54 -0.33
CA LEU A 124 -28.30 30.94 -0.02
C LEU A 124 -28.96 31.90 -1.00
N SER A 125 -28.89 31.62 -2.30
CA SER A 125 -29.55 32.42 -3.33
C SER A 125 -31.07 32.50 -3.14
N LYS A 126 -31.72 31.37 -2.83
CA LYS A 126 -33.16 31.35 -2.51
C LYS A 126 -33.49 32.15 -1.24
N LYS A 127 -32.64 32.06 -0.21
CA LYS A 127 -32.79 32.82 1.04
C LYS A 127 -32.64 34.34 0.81
N ASP A 128 -31.67 34.75 0.01
CA ASP A 128 -31.46 36.16 -0.32
C ASP A 128 -32.58 36.73 -1.19
N ALA A 129 -33.08 35.95 -2.16
CA ALA A 129 -34.26 36.31 -2.94
C ALA A 129 -35.49 36.47 -2.06
N TYR A 130 -35.73 35.56 -1.12
CA TYR A 130 -36.83 35.65 -0.15
C TYR A 130 -36.69 36.89 0.76
N ASN A 131 -35.51 37.15 1.32
CA ASN A 131 -35.27 38.34 2.14
C ASN A 131 -35.48 39.64 1.35
N LYS A 132 -35.04 39.70 0.08
CA LYS A 132 -35.30 40.88 -0.77
C LYS A 132 -36.78 41.08 -1.06
N ALA A 133 -37.54 40.00 -1.24
CA ALA A 133 -38.96 40.07 -1.58
C ALA A 133 -39.88 40.35 -0.38
N PHE A 134 -39.50 39.94 0.84
CA PHE A 134 -40.42 39.97 1.99
C PHE A 134 -39.92 40.76 3.21
N LYS A 135 -38.63 41.12 3.30
CA LYS A 135 -38.11 41.97 4.40
C LYS A 135 -37.88 43.43 4.01
N ARG A 136 -38.09 43.81 2.74
CA ARG A 136 -38.06 45.22 2.33
C ARG A 136 -39.41 45.94 2.56
N ASP A 137 -40.48 45.18 2.77
CA ASP A 137 -41.85 45.69 2.93
C ASP A 137 -42.35 45.64 4.39
N SER A 138 -41.47 45.42 5.37
CA SER A 138 -41.76 45.49 6.82
C SER A 138 -40.95 46.59 7.49
#